data_AF-W7BFW3-F1
#
_entry.id   AF-W7BFW3-F1
#
_cell.length_a   1.000
_cell.length_b   1.000
_cell.length_c   1.000
_cell.angle_alpha   90.00
_cell.angle_beta   90.00
_cell.angle_gamma   90.00
#
_symmetry.space_group_name_H-M   'P 1'
#
loop_
_entity.id
_entity.type
_entity.pdbx_description
1 polymer ?
#
loop_
_entity_poly.entity_id
_entity_poly.type
_entity_poly.pdbx_seq_one_letter_code
_entity_poly.pdbx_strand_id
1 'polypeptide(L)'
;MELKGENSFKTSAFRKAAQSLETDNRSLSEIEDIRTLPGIGKATGDIIEEYIETGKSADLEALKKEVPSGLVPLLEVEGLGGKKLARLYQELGVIDQASLLEAARDGKIEALKRIREKVS
;
A
#
# COMPACT_ATOMS: atom_id res chain seq x y z
N MET A 1 -3.73 -0.75 -0.94
CA MET A 1 -3.40 -1.44 -2.20
C MET A 1 -2.49 -2.65 -1.95
N GLU A 2 -1.24 -2.46 -1.51
CA GLU A 2 -0.34 -3.61 -1.29
C GLU A 2 -0.86 -4.61 -0.25
N LEU A 3 -1.40 -4.11 0.86
CA LEU A 3 -1.99 -4.95 1.92
C LEU A 3 -3.16 -5.82 1.44
N LYS A 4 -3.89 -5.37 0.40
CA LYS A 4 -4.98 -6.12 -0.24
C LYS A 4 -4.46 -7.18 -1.23
N GLY A 5 -3.17 -7.17 -1.57
CA GLY A 5 -2.62 -7.99 -2.65
C GLY A 5 -3.03 -7.48 -4.04
N GLU A 6 -3.34 -6.19 -4.14
CA GLU A 6 -3.78 -5.56 -5.39
C GLU A 6 -2.67 -5.60 -6.46
N ASN A 7 -3.04 -5.47 -7.73
CA ASN A 7 -2.12 -5.63 -8.86
C ASN A 7 -0.88 -4.73 -8.71
N SER A 8 0.31 -5.31 -8.92
CA SER A 8 1.60 -4.62 -8.89
C SER A 8 1.65 -3.40 -9.81
N PHE A 9 0.95 -3.43 -10.96
CA PHE A 9 0.85 -2.29 -11.85
C PHE A 9 0.18 -1.07 -11.19
N LYS A 10 -0.96 -1.27 -10.53
CA LYS A 10 -1.70 -0.18 -9.86
C LYS A 10 -0.90 0.37 -8.68
N THR A 11 -0.32 -0.51 -7.87
CA THR A 11 0.59 -0.11 -6.78
C THR A 11 1.77 0.72 -7.30
N SER A 12 2.43 0.28 -8.37
CA SER A 12 3.55 1.01 -8.97
C SER A 12 3.13 2.35 -9.57
N ALA A 13 1.93 2.44 -10.16
CA ALA A 13 1.40 3.70 -10.69
C ALA A 13 1.20 4.73 -9.57
N PHE A 14 0.57 4.34 -8.45
CA PHE A 14 0.39 5.23 -7.30
C PHE A 14 1.72 5.64 -6.65
N ARG A 15 2.71 4.73 -6.58
CA ARG A 15 4.07 5.09 -6.10
C ARG A 15 4.75 6.13 -6.99
N LYS A 16 4.67 5.94 -8.32
CA LYS A 16 5.23 6.89 -9.28
C LYS A 16 4.52 8.24 -9.19
N ALA A 17 3.20 8.23 -9.05
CA ALA A 17 2.43 9.45 -8.86
C ALA A 17 2.82 10.19 -7.59
N ALA A 18 2.93 9.48 -6.46
CA ALA A 18 3.41 10.07 -5.21
C ALA A 18 4.80 10.69 -5.36
N GLN A 19 5.75 9.96 -5.94
CA GLN A 19 7.11 10.46 -6.19
C GLN A 19 7.10 11.72 -7.07
N SER A 20 6.34 11.70 -8.18
CA SER A 20 6.28 12.86 -9.08
C SER A 20 5.69 14.08 -8.38
N LEU A 21 4.67 13.90 -7.54
CA LEU A 21 4.08 14.97 -6.74
C LEU A 21 5.03 15.47 -5.64
N GLU A 22 5.79 14.59 -4.98
CA GLU A 22 6.79 14.95 -3.97
C GLU A 22 7.97 15.74 -4.55
N THR A 23 8.32 15.47 -5.81
CA THR A 23 9.44 16.14 -6.50
C THR A 23 9.04 17.38 -7.31
N ASP A 24 7.74 17.64 -7.48
CA ASP A 24 7.28 18.84 -8.16
C ASP A 24 7.44 20.05 -7.22
N ASN A 25 7.99 21.15 -7.74
CA ASN A 25 8.22 22.36 -6.96
C ASN A 25 6.95 23.21 -6.77
N ARG A 26 5.89 22.90 -7.53
CA ARG A 26 4.60 23.58 -7.44
C ARG A 26 3.77 22.99 -6.30
N SER A 27 2.95 23.83 -5.67
CA SER A 27 1.87 23.36 -4.81
C SER A 27 0.84 22.58 -5.64
N LEU A 28 0.15 21.62 -5.03
CA LEU A 28 -0.95 20.87 -5.67
C LEU A 28 -1.99 21.80 -6.32
N SER A 29 -2.26 22.96 -5.71
CA SER A 29 -3.20 23.97 -6.21
C SER A 29 -2.75 24.68 -7.50
N GLU A 30 -1.45 24.63 -7.81
CA GLU A 30 -0.85 25.27 -8.99
C GLU A 30 -0.70 24.27 -10.16
N ILE A 31 -1.07 23.01 -9.94
CA ILE A 31 -1.04 21.97 -10.96
C ILE A 31 -2.43 21.88 -11.59
N GLU A 32 -2.59 22.47 -12.78
CA GLU A 32 -3.87 22.47 -13.51
C GLU A 32 -4.34 21.07 -13.88
N ASP A 33 -3.40 20.20 -14.30
CA ASP A 33 -3.66 18.80 -14.62
C ASP A 33 -2.49 17.95 -14.14
N ILE A 34 -2.73 17.12 -13.12
CA ILE A 34 -1.71 16.24 -12.54
C ILE A 34 -1.28 15.12 -13.49
N ARG A 35 -2.07 14.81 -14.53
CA ARG A 35 -1.76 13.78 -15.53
C ARG A 35 -0.64 14.22 -16.47
N THR A 36 -0.32 15.51 -16.46
CA THR A 36 0.86 16.05 -17.14
C THR A 36 2.17 15.64 -16.45
N LEU A 37 2.10 15.22 -15.19
CA LEU A 37 3.27 14.78 -14.44
C LEU A 37 3.76 13.42 -14.95
N PRO A 38 5.08 13.22 -15.06
CA PRO A 38 5.63 11.96 -15.52
C PRO A 38 5.19 10.80 -14.62
N GLY A 39 4.78 9.69 -15.23
CA GLY A 39 4.38 8.50 -14.48
C GLY A 39 2.96 8.51 -13.93
N ILE A 40 2.17 9.56 -14.17
CA ILE A 40 0.73 9.61 -13.84
C ILE A 40 -0.10 9.35 -15.10
N GLY A 41 -0.72 8.17 -15.17
CA GLY A 41 -1.65 7.83 -16.26
C GLY A 41 -3.10 8.22 -15.91
N LYS A 42 -3.98 8.24 -16.92
CA LYS A 42 -5.39 8.63 -16.79
C LYS A 42 -6.09 8.04 -15.56
N ALA A 43 -6.07 6.72 -15.39
CA ALA A 43 -6.78 6.07 -14.28
C ALA A 43 -6.25 6.47 -12.88
N THR A 44 -4.94 6.72 -12.75
CA THR A 44 -4.34 7.16 -11.49
C THR A 44 -4.61 8.64 -11.26
N GLY A 45 -4.56 9.46 -12.33
CA GLY A 45 -4.90 10.86 -12.28
C GLY A 45 -6.36 11.11 -11.91
N ASP A 46 -7.30 10.39 -12.54
CA ASP A 46 -8.74 10.47 -12.24
C ASP A 46 -9.02 10.29 -10.73
N ILE A 47 -8.34 9.33 -10.07
CA ILE A 47 -8.51 9.06 -8.63
C ILE A 47 -7.89 10.15 -7.75
N ILE A 48 -6.74 10.69 -8.15
CA ILE A 48 -6.08 11.74 -7.37
C ILE A 48 -6.86 13.07 -7.50
N GLU A 49 -7.37 13.39 -8.68
CA GLU A 49 -8.25 14.55 -8.89
C GLU A 49 -9.54 14.44 -8.08
N GLU A 50 -10.22 13.28 -8.10
CA GLU A 50 -11.39 13.02 -7.25
C GLU A 50 -11.08 13.32 -5.78
N TYR A 51 -9.91 12.87 -5.31
CA TYR A 51 -9.47 13.10 -3.94
C TYR A 51 -9.18 14.58 -3.65
N ILE A 52 -8.56 15.31 -4.57
CA ILE A 52 -8.27 16.75 -4.43
C ILE A 52 -9.58 17.54 -4.39
N GLU A 53 -10.54 17.23 -5.26
CA GLU A 53 -11.81 17.97 -5.37
C GLU A 53 -12.77 17.67 -4.22
N THR A 54 -12.87 16.40 -3.82
CA THR A 54 -13.93 15.94 -2.89
C THR A 54 -13.42 15.66 -1.48
N GLY A 55 -12.10 15.57 -1.29
CA GLY A 55 -11.48 15.06 -0.07
C GLY A 55 -11.72 13.56 0.17
N LYS A 56 -12.27 12.84 -0.82
CA LYS A 56 -12.64 11.43 -0.73
C LYS A 56 -12.16 10.69 -1.98
N SER A 57 -11.88 9.41 -1.80
CA SER A 57 -11.59 8.50 -2.90
C SER A 57 -12.35 7.21 -2.64
N ALA A 58 -13.23 6.84 -3.57
CA ALA A 58 -13.99 5.60 -3.47
C ALA A 58 -13.06 4.38 -3.32
N ASP A 59 -11.95 4.36 -4.07
CA ASP A 59 -10.90 3.35 -3.97
C ASP A 59 -10.27 3.28 -2.57
N LEU A 60 -9.92 4.43 -1.99
CA LEU A 60 -9.33 4.50 -0.65
C LEU A 60 -10.33 3.99 0.42
N GLU A 61 -11.59 4.40 0.32
CA GLU A 61 -12.63 4.01 1.27
C GLU A 61 -12.97 2.53 1.17
N ALA A 62 -13.00 1.95 -0.04
CA ALA A 62 -13.14 0.51 -0.23
C ALA A 62 -11.95 -0.24 0.39
N LEU A 63 -10.72 0.22 0.13
CA LEU A 63 -9.51 -0.36 0.68
C LEU A 63 -9.47 -0.38 2.20
N LYS A 64 -9.90 0.71 2.85
CA LYS A 64 -9.99 0.79 4.32
C LYS A 64 -10.98 -0.20 4.92
N LYS A 65 -12.02 -0.59 4.17
CA LYS A 65 -13.02 -1.58 4.63
C LYS A 65 -12.51 -3.01 4.51
N GLU A 66 -11.65 -3.28 3.53
CA GLU A 66 -11.13 -4.63 3.25
C GLU A 66 -9.87 -4.95 4.03
N VAL A 67 -9.09 -3.94 4.41
CA VAL A 67 -7.82 -4.12 5.12
C VAL A 67 -7.99 -3.74 6.59
N PRO A 68 -7.64 -4.62 7.54
CA PRO A 68 -7.64 -4.29 8.96
C PRO A 68 -6.79 -3.05 9.25
N SER A 69 -7.36 -2.07 9.95
CA SER A 69 -6.67 -0.81 10.26
C SER A 69 -5.42 -1.02 11.11
N GLY A 70 -5.38 -2.08 11.92
CA GLY A 70 -4.21 -2.48 12.71
C GLY A 70 -2.96 -2.83 11.89
N LEU A 71 -3.10 -3.09 10.59
CA LEU A 71 -1.96 -3.31 9.69
C LEU A 71 -1.28 -2.03 9.24
N VAL A 72 -1.98 -0.89 9.27
CA VAL A 72 -1.45 0.38 8.76
C VAL A 72 -0.24 0.86 9.58
N PRO A 73 -0.27 0.89 10.93
CA PRO A 73 0.89 1.27 11.73
C PRO A 73 2.09 0.33 11.56
N LEU A 74 1.86 -0.93 11.16
CA LEU A 74 2.94 -1.88 10.95
C LEU A 74 3.77 -1.57 9.70
N LEU A 75 3.25 -0.77 8.76
CA LEU A 75 4.00 -0.31 7.58
C LEU A 75 5.17 0.62 7.95
N GLU A 76 5.11 1.26 9.12
CA GLU A 76 6.19 2.12 9.63
C GLU A 76 7.32 1.33 10.29
N VAL A 77 7.11 0.04 10.56
CA VAL A 77 8.13 -0.82 11.16
C VAL A 77 9.18 -1.18 10.12
N GLU A 78 10.45 -0.90 10.44
CA GLU A 78 11.57 -1.22 9.56
C GLU A 78 11.58 -2.71 9.20
N GLY A 79 11.70 -3.01 7.90
CA GLY A 79 11.69 -4.39 7.39
C GLY A 79 10.29 -5.03 7.29
N LEU A 80 9.21 -4.29 7.52
CA LEU A 80 7.82 -4.70 7.28
C LEU A 80 7.15 -3.86 6.17
N GLY A 81 7.63 -4.05 4.94
CA GLY A 81 6.98 -3.46 3.75
C GLY A 81 5.61 -4.08 3.44
N GLY A 82 4.79 -3.37 2.66
CA GLY A 82 3.40 -3.74 2.35
C GLY A 82 3.22 -5.15 1.79
N LYS A 83 4.12 -5.63 0.94
CA LYS A 83 4.09 -7.02 0.43
C LYS A 83 4.27 -8.07 1.52
N LYS A 84 5.17 -7.82 2.47
CA LYS A 84 5.43 -8.76 3.58
C LYS A 84 4.24 -8.78 4.53
N LEU A 85 3.68 -7.62 4.86
CA LEU A 85 2.48 -7.54 5.70
C LEU A 85 1.25 -8.15 5.03
N ALA A 86 1.03 -7.93 3.73
CA ALA A 86 -0.04 -8.57 2.98
C ALA A 86 0.04 -10.10 3.09
N ARG A 87 1.25 -10.65 2.99
CA ARG A 87 1.49 -12.08 3.13
C ARG A 87 1.25 -12.59 4.55
N LEU A 88 1.72 -11.86 5.56
CA LEU A 88 1.48 -12.20 6.97
C LEU A 88 -0.02 -12.16 7.30
N TYR A 89 -0.75 -11.21 6.73
CA TYR A 89 -2.20 -11.14 6.84
C TYR A 89 -2.88 -12.34 6.17
N GLN A 90 -2.56 -12.62 4.91
CA GLN A 90 -3.20 -13.69 4.13
C GLN A 90 -2.85 -15.10 4.62
N GLU A 91 -1.60 -15.35 5.00
CA GLU A 91 -1.11 -16.70 5.34
C GLU A 91 -1.12 -16.97 6.85
N LEU A 92 -0.92 -15.95 7.70
CA LEU A 92 -0.82 -16.12 9.16
C LEU A 92 -1.92 -15.42 9.94
N GLY A 93 -2.85 -14.71 9.27
CA GLY A 93 -3.94 -14.01 9.93
C GLY A 93 -3.49 -12.82 10.77
N VAL A 94 -2.31 -12.25 10.50
CA VAL A 94 -1.83 -11.05 11.20
C VAL A 94 -2.72 -9.87 10.81
N ILE A 95 -3.29 -9.18 11.79
CA ILE A 95 -4.18 -8.03 11.58
C ILE A 95 -3.75 -6.78 12.35
N ASP A 96 -2.80 -6.93 13.28
CA ASP A 96 -2.31 -5.88 14.17
C ASP A 96 -0.96 -6.26 14.81
N GLN A 97 -0.44 -5.40 15.68
CA GLN A 97 0.82 -5.64 16.40
C GLN A 97 0.75 -6.87 17.32
N ALA A 98 -0.38 -7.13 17.96
CA ALA A 98 -0.52 -8.25 18.89
C ALA A 98 -0.42 -9.59 18.16
N SER A 99 -1.22 -9.78 17.12
CA SER A 99 -1.20 -10.97 16.25
C SER A 99 0.15 -11.15 15.54
N LEU A 100 0.84 -10.06 15.18
CA LEU A 100 2.20 -10.12 14.66
C LEU A 100 3.19 -10.68 15.69
N LEU A 101 3.13 -10.20 16.93
CA LEU A 101 4.01 -10.66 18.02
C LEU A 101 3.75 -12.12 18.36
N GLU A 102 2.48 -12.56 18.36
CA GLU A 102 2.13 -13.97 18.54
C GLU A 102 2.69 -14.84 17.41
N ALA A 103 2.49 -14.44 16.14
CA ALA A 103 3.04 -15.15 14.99
C ALA A 103 4.58 -15.23 15.02
N ALA A 104 5.24 -14.19 15.53
CA ALA A 104 6.69 -14.18 15.72
C ALA A 104 7.14 -15.15 16.82
N ARG A 105 6.47 -15.13 17.98
CA ARG A 105 6.76 -16.01 19.13
C ARG A 105 6.57 -17.49 18.79
N ASP A 106 5.55 -17.79 17.99
CA ASP A 106 5.26 -19.15 17.53
C ASP A 106 6.21 -19.64 16.43
N GLY A 107 7.18 -18.83 15.98
CA GLY A 107 8.09 -19.16 14.90
C GLY A 107 7.43 -19.25 13.51
N LYS A 108 6.15 -18.87 13.39
CA LYS A 108 5.36 -18.96 12.15
C LYS A 108 5.92 -18.06 11.05
N ILE A 109 6.46 -16.89 11.42
CA ILE A 109 7.07 -15.96 10.47
C ILE A 109 8.33 -16.57 9.81
N GLU A 110 9.18 -17.24 10.58
CA GLU A 110 10.38 -17.89 10.05
C GLU A 110 10.03 -19.11 9.19
N ALA A 111 9.05 -19.90 9.60
CA ALA A 111 8.53 -21.02 8.82
C ALA A 111 8.03 -20.56 7.44
N LEU A 112 7.29 -19.45 7.41
CA LEU A 112 6.78 -18.83 6.18
C LEU A 112 7.90 -18.37 5.22
N LYS A 113 9.02 -17.90 5.77
CA LYS A 113 10.22 -17.51 4.99
C LYS A 113 10.86 -18.76 4.35
N ARG A 114 11.03 -19.83 5.12
CA ARG A 114 11.66 -21.09 4.67
C ARG A 114 10.88 -21.79 3.56
N ILE A 115 9.55 -21.73 3.57
CA ILE A 115 8.72 -22.30 2.48
C ILE A 115 9.07 -21.64 1.14
N ARG A 116 9.39 -20.34 1.14
CA ARG A 116 9.75 -19.61 -0.09
C ARG A 116 11.09 -20.05 -0.67
N GLU A 117 12.08 -20.34 0.19
CA GLU A 117 13.41 -20.78 -0.24
C GLU A 117 13.41 -22.19 -0.82
N LYS A 118 12.38 -22.99 -0.52
CA LYS A 118 12.28 -24.39 -0.95
C LYS A 118 11.50 -24.60 -2.25
N VAL A 119 10.78 -23.57 -2.72
CA VAL A 119 9.88 -23.62 -3.89
C VAL A 119 10.38 -22.69 -5.03
N SER A 120 11.60 -22.15 -4.90
CA SER A 120 12.23 -21.28 -5.91
C SER A 120 13.40 -21.95 -6.62
#